data_AF-A0A3B0U5T2-F1
#
_entry.id   AF-A0A3B0U5T2-F1
#
_cell.length_a   1.000
_cell.length_b   1.000
_cell.length_c   1.000
_cell.angle_alpha   90.00
_cell.angle_beta   90.00
_cell.angle_gamma   90.00
#
_symmetry.space_group_name_H-M   'P 1'
#
loop_
_entity.id
_entity.type
_entity.pdbx_description
1 polymer ?
#
loop_
_entity_poly.entity_id
_entity_poly.type
_entity_poly.pdbx_seq_one_letter_code
_entity_poly.pdbx_strand_id
1 'polypeptide(L)'
;DGRLAVGALIIKHRLRLSDREAIETIRENIYLQYFVGFKKFTTKPAFDASLFVGLRKRMGADKFDQMNVEIIKLSENKKKDSGIKAG
;
A
#
# COMPACT_ATOMS: atom_id res chain seq x y z
N ASP A 1 -10.11 7.51 1.35
CA ASP A 1 -9.09 7.96 2.30
C ASP A 1 -7.72 7.87 1.63
N GLY A 2 -6.88 8.90 1.73
CA GLY A 2 -5.55 8.92 1.12
C GLY A 2 -4.57 7.93 1.76
N ARG A 3 -4.69 7.67 3.08
CA ARG A 3 -3.83 6.70 3.78
C ARG A 3 -4.08 5.27 3.33
N LEU A 4 -5.35 4.93 3.09
CA LEU A 4 -5.74 3.61 2.59
C LEU A 4 -5.13 3.32 1.22
N ALA A 5 -5.24 4.28 0.30
CA ALA A 5 -4.70 4.19 -1.04
C ALA A 5 -3.18 4.00 -1.05
N VAL A 6 -2.45 4.87 -0.37
CA VAL A 6 -0.97 4.81 -0.30
C VAL A 6 -0.50 3.55 0.40
N GLY A 7 -1.12 3.20 1.53
CA GLY A 7 -0.78 2.00 2.29
C GLY A 7 -0.99 0.71 1.49
N ALA A 8 -2.12 0.62 0.77
CA ALA A 8 -2.42 -0.53 -0.09
C ALA A 8 -1.40 -0.67 -1.24
N LEU A 9 -0.96 0.43 -1.85
CA LEU A 9 0.08 0.41 -2.89
C LEU A 9 1.44 -0.06 -2.36
N ILE A 10 1.82 0.41 -1.16
CA ILE A 10 3.07 -0.03 -0.51
C ILE A 10 3.03 -1.53 -0.24
N ILE A 11 1.94 -2.04 0.36
CA ILE A 11 1.79 -3.46 0.67
C ILE A 11 1.84 -4.30 -0.61
N LYS A 12 1.05 -3.91 -1.62
CA LYS A 12 1.01 -4.57 -2.93
C LYS A 12 2.41 -4.70 -3.53
N HIS A 13 3.17 -3.61 -3.55
CA HIS A 13 4.51 -3.62 -4.14
C HIS A 13 5.51 -4.45 -3.33
N ARG A 14 5.55 -4.24 -2.00
CA ARG A 14 6.50 -4.92 -1.10
C ARG A 14 6.35 -6.44 -1.11
N LEU A 15 5.11 -6.90 -1.21
CA LEU A 15 4.76 -8.32 -1.23
C LEU A 15 4.59 -8.88 -2.65
N ARG A 16 4.78 -8.05 -3.69
CA ARG A 16 4.62 -8.39 -5.12
C ARG A 16 3.27 -9.04 -5.44
N LEU A 17 2.20 -8.45 -4.92
CA LEU A 17 0.83 -8.95 -5.02
C LEU A 17 0.10 -8.32 -6.21
N SER A 18 -0.89 -9.05 -6.73
CA SER A 18 -1.97 -8.47 -7.55
C SER A 18 -2.89 -7.60 -6.70
N ASP A 19 -3.77 -6.82 -7.36
CA ASP A 19 -4.75 -5.98 -6.66
C ASP A 19 -5.68 -6.79 -5.74
N ARG A 20 -6.10 -7.98 -6.20
CA ARG A 20 -6.97 -8.88 -5.43
C ARG A 20 -6.23 -9.47 -4.23
N GLU A 21 -5.02 -9.96 -4.45
CA GLU A 21 -4.21 -10.52 -3.36
C GLU A 21 -3.88 -9.47 -2.30
N ALA A 22 -3.64 -8.21 -2.70
CA ALA A 22 -3.42 -7.12 -1.75
C ALA A 22 -4.66 -6.85 -0.87
N ILE A 23 -5.87 -6.89 -1.44
CA ILE A 23 -7.12 -6.74 -0.70
C ILE A 23 -7.28 -7.86 0.33
N GLU A 24 -7.07 -9.11 -0.09
CA GLU A 24 -7.22 -10.27 0.79
C GLU A 24 -6.14 -10.27 1.90
N THR A 25 -4.90 -9.95 1.55
CA THR A 25 -3.80 -9.84 2.52
C THR A 25 -4.08 -8.78 3.59
N ILE A 26 -4.64 -7.62 3.21
CA ILE A 26 -5.04 -6.58 4.16
C ILE A 26 -6.23 -7.06 5.00
N ARG A 27 -7.19 -7.76 4.40
CA ARG A 27 -8.35 -8.31 5.12
C ARG A 27 -7.94 -9.31 6.20
N GLU A 28 -6.94 -10.14 5.94
CA GLU A 28 -6.52 -11.20 6.86
C GLU A 28 -5.62 -10.73 8.00
N ASN A 29 -4.96 -9.58 7.85
CA ASN A 29 -3.98 -9.10 8.81
C ASN A 29 -4.41 -7.80 9.49
N ILE A 30 -4.76 -7.87 10.77
CA ILE A 30 -5.18 -6.72 11.59
C ILE A 30 -4.13 -5.59 11.63
N TYR A 31 -2.83 -5.92 11.59
CA TYR A 31 -1.77 -4.90 11.57
C TYR A 31 -1.76 -4.15 10.24
N LEU A 32 -2.01 -4.84 9.13
CA LEU A 32 -2.14 -4.19 7.82
C LEU A 32 -3.40 -3.34 7.73
N GLN A 33 -4.50 -3.75 8.34
CA GLN A 33 -5.71 -2.92 8.45
C GLN A 33 -5.44 -1.61 9.20
N TYR A 34 -4.80 -1.68 10.38
CA TYR A 34 -4.42 -0.47 11.12
C TYR A 34 -3.40 0.37 10.36
N PHE A 35 -2.46 -0.25 9.66
CA PHE A 35 -1.48 0.44 8.82
C PHE A 35 -2.17 1.30 7.76
N VAL A 36 -3.14 0.74 7.06
CA VAL A 36 -3.92 1.44 6.02
C VAL A 36 -5.01 2.38 6.58
N GLY A 37 -5.13 2.49 7.91
CA GLY A 37 -5.94 3.50 8.58
C GLY A 37 -7.28 3.02 9.13
N PHE A 38 -7.51 1.70 9.23
CA PHE A 38 -8.74 1.20 9.83
C PHE A 38 -8.69 1.42 11.35
N LYS A 39 -9.85 1.71 11.94
CA LYS A 39 -9.96 1.93 13.41
C LYS A 39 -10.31 0.67 14.19
N LYS A 40 -10.78 -0.36 13.50
CA LYS A 40 -11.21 -1.64 14.07
C LYS A 40 -10.95 -2.74 13.05
N PHE A 41 -10.70 -3.94 13.55
CA PHE A 41 -10.60 -5.12 12.71
C PHE A 41 -11.93 -5.37 11.98
N THR A 42 -11.84 -5.77 10.71
CA THR A 42 -12.98 -6.22 9.93
C THR A 42 -12.61 -7.40 9.05
N THR A 43 -13.55 -8.32 8.87
CA THR A 43 -13.44 -9.44 7.92
C THR A 43 -14.05 -9.10 6.56
N LYS A 44 -14.60 -7.90 6.39
CA LYS A 44 -15.08 -7.42 5.09
C LYS A 44 -13.88 -7.04 4.22
N PRO A 45 -13.99 -7.13 2.87
CA PRO A 45 -12.96 -6.63 1.98
C PRO A 45 -12.56 -5.21 2.36
N ALA A 46 -11.25 -4.97 2.48
CA ALA A 46 -10.74 -3.69 2.96
C ALA A 46 -11.18 -2.53 2.05
N PHE A 47 -11.28 -2.80 0.76
CA PHE A 47 -11.82 -1.87 -0.23
C PHE A 47 -12.22 -2.66 -1.47
N ASP A 48 -13.09 -2.06 -2.29
CA ASP A 48 -13.41 -2.62 -3.59
C ASP A 48 -12.20 -2.49 -4.54
N ALA A 49 -12.00 -3.46 -5.43
CA ALA A 49 -10.90 -3.44 -6.41
C ALA A 49 -10.91 -2.18 -7.30
N SER A 50 -12.08 -1.54 -7.45
CA SER A 50 -12.21 -0.24 -8.10
C SER A 50 -11.47 0.90 -7.41
N LEU A 51 -10.98 0.74 -6.17
CA LEU A 51 -10.15 1.75 -5.50
C LEU A 51 -8.87 2.02 -6.31
N PHE A 52 -8.15 0.99 -6.73
CA PHE A 52 -6.93 1.14 -7.54
C PHE A 52 -7.23 1.75 -8.91
N VAL A 53 -8.32 1.30 -9.55
CA VAL A 53 -8.78 1.84 -10.84
C VAL A 53 -9.19 3.31 -10.72
N GLY A 54 -9.94 3.65 -9.68
CA GLY A 54 -10.40 5.01 -9.38
C GLY A 54 -9.25 5.95 -9.04
N LEU A 55 -8.25 5.45 -8.32
CA LEU A 55 -7.03 6.19 -7.99
C LEU A 55 -6.22 6.51 -9.25
N ARG A 56 -6.03 5.53 -10.14
CA ARG A 56 -5.38 5.72 -11.44
C ARG A 56 -6.16 6.71 -12.32
N LYS A 57 -7.48 6.62 -12.37
CA LYS A 57 -8.34 7.53 -13.14
C LYS A 57 -8.30 8.97 -12.63
N ARG A 58 -8.31 9.18 -11.31
CA ARG A 58 -8.33 10.53 -10.70
C ARG A 58 -6.99 11.25 -10.80
N MET A 59 -5.86 10.53 -10.69
CA MET A 59 -4.54 11.15 -10.83
C MET A 59 -4.08 11.24 -12.28
N GLY A 60 -4.67 10.45 -13.18
CA GLY A 60 -4.13 10.22 -14.52
C GLY A 60 -3.03 9.15 -14.47
N ALA A 61 -2.89 8.39 -15.55
CA ALA A 61 -1.96 7.26 -15.61
C ALA A 61 -0.52 7.70 -15.29
N ASP A 62 -0.05 8.77 -15.92
CA ASP A 62 1.34 9.22 -15.79
C ASP A 62 1.68 9.66 -14.36
N LYS A 63 0.80 10.44 -13.72
CA LYS A 63 1.02 10.87 -12.32
C LYS A 63 0.87 9.72 -11.34
N PHE A 64 -0.03 8.77 -11.61
CA PHE A 64 -0.18 7.57 -10.81
C PHE A 64 1.06 6.68 -10.89
N ASP A 65 1.62 6.51 -12.08
CA ASP A 65 2.82 5.71 -12.31
C ASP A 65 4.05 6.40 -11.69
N GLN A 66 4.18 7.73 -11.83
CA GLN A 66 5.20 8.51 -11.13
C GLN A 66 5.08 8.38 -9.61
N MET A 67 3.87 8.53 -9.05
CA MET A 67 3.63 8.38 -7.62
C MET A 67 3.98 6.97 -7.14
N ASN A 68 3.60 5.93 -7.90
CA ASN A 68 3.99 4.56 -7.59
C ASN A 68 5.51 4.42 -7.52
N VAL A 69 6.22 4.90 -8.56
CA VAL A 69 7.69 4.85 -8.60
C VAL A 69 8.31 5.58 -7.41
N GLU A 70 7.83 6.77 -7.05
CA GLU A 70 8.37 7.55 -5.92
C GLU A 70 8.05 6.91 -4.56
N ILE A 71 6.84 6.38 -4.35
CA ILE A 71 6.47 5.64 -3.15
C ILE A 71 7.37 4.40 -2.99
N ILE A 72 7.62 3.69 -4.10
CA ILE A 72 8.50 2.52 -4.14
C ILE A 72 9.91 2.90 -3.70
N LYS A 73 10.52 3.92 -4.35
CA LYS A 73 11.86 4.42 -4.02
C LYS A 73 11.99 4.83 -2.55
N LEU A 74 11.02 5.58 -2.03
CA LEU A 74 11.01 5.98 -0.61
C LEU A 74 10.91 4.78 0.33
N SER A 75 10.15 3.75 -0.05
CA SER A 75 10.04 2.53 0.74
C SER A 75 11.37 1.74 0.75
N GLU A 76 12.09 1.72 -0.36
CA GLU A 76 13.36 1.01 -0.48
C GLU A 76 14.52 1.73 0.22
N ASN A 77 14.57 3.06 0.14
CA ASN A 77 15.62 3.85 0.78
C ASN A 77 15.64 3.70 2.31
N LYS A 78 14.51 3.45 2.96
CA LYS A 78 14.48 3.14 4.40
C LYS A 78 15.21 1.86 4.81
N LYS A 79 15.53 0.94 3.88
CA LYS A 79 16.32 -0.26 4.19
C LYS A 79 17.82 0.03 4.37
N LYS A 80 18.34 1.16 3.88
CA LYS A 80 19.78 1.50 4.00
C LYS A 80 20.16 2.11 5.35
N ASP A 81 19.24 2.80 6.04
CA ASP A 81 19.55 3.46 7.32
C ASP A 81 19.44 2.55 8.54
N SER A 82 18.83 1.36 8.44
CA SER A 82 18.76 0.40 9.55
C SER A 82 19.99 -0.52 9.66
N GLY A 83 21.06 -0.26 8.90
CA GLY A 83 22.24 -1.11 8.77
C GLY A 83 23.50 -0.68 9.53
N ILE A 84 23.50 0.45 10.27
CA ILE A 84 24.69 0.89 11.00
C ILE A 84 24.32 1.25 12.44
N LYS A 85 24.64 0.34 13.37
CA LYS A 85 25.26 0.57 14.68
C LYS A 85 25.44 -0.76 15.41
N ALA A 86 26.48 -1.50 15.00
CA ALA A 86 27.18 -2.46 15.85
C ALA A 86 28.65 -2.40 15.41
N GLY A 87 29.47 -1.77 16.24
CA GLY A 87 30.86 -1.41 15.98
C GLY A 87 31.25 -0.24 16.87
#